data_AF-A0A837HYH2-F1
#
_entry.id   AF-A0A837HYH2-F1
#
_cell.length_a   1.000
_cell.length_b   1.000
_cell.length_c   1.000
_cell.angle_alpha   90.00
_cell.angle_beta   90.00
_cell.angle_gamma   90.00
#
_symmetry.space_group_name_H-M   'P 1'
#
loop_
_entity.id
_entity.type
_entity.pdbx_description
1 polymer ?
#
loop_
_entity_poly.entity_id
_entity_poly.type
_entity_poly.pdbx_seq_one_letter_code
_entity_poly.pdbx_strand_id
1 'polypeptide(L)'
;MSSIFQTRRGFFYQDRYAVYIFLSHLLKNDVKEFFTDFPLQGQKSIDVRLIDSQNIEKVFEVKTGEVFKLDLNAEIRDAVMDLYKYQKGKNNILPGLIVSRGLKPRISTYWDKIKGIQGYKRIAGEAKNSLDWLKKDLNDSSLTDKELFDFSKILNLDDFDNDIKNNEHDEHCDADGKVIDLIRDIGNSIGVNAMEAEYHPRILMNDILFLCREYAGTATNLYANILDAITAYFARRIFLDKRFVPDGNNRDEAFREITDEVKNEFRIKLGILTDTQTQLANNVSEGRKIKKL
;
A
#
# COMPACT_ATOMS: atom_id res chain seq x y z
N MET A 1 0.77 19.13 22.22
CA MET A 1 0.77 18.56 20.85
C MET A 1 2.22 18.43 20.41
N SER A 2 2.70 17.21 20.16
CA SER A 2 4.10 16.94 19.82
C SER A 2 4.38 17.29 18.37
N SER A 3 5.33 18.18 18.13
CA SER A 3 5.69 18.82 16.86
C SER A 3 6.57 17.96 15.93
N ILE A 4 6.46 16.63 15.98
CA ILE A 4 7.39 15.73 15.26
C ILE A 4 7.05 15.59 13.76
N PHE A 5 5.81 15.86 13.34
CA PHE A 5 5.28 15.39 12.05
C PHE A 5 5.06 16.46 10.96
N GLN A 6 5.20 17.76 11.26
CA GLN A 6 4.73 18.79 10.31
C GLN A 6 5.65 19.14 9.14
N THR A 7 6.93 18.73 9.11
CA THR A 7 7.83 19.13 7.99
C THR A 7 9.09 18.25 7.88
N ARG A 8 8.95 16.93 7.70
CA ARG A 8 10.13 16.12 7.34
C ARG A 8 10.37 16.15 5.82
N ARG A 9 11.25 17.06 5.36
CA ARG A 9 11.84 17.00 4.01
C ARG A 9 12.58 15.66 3.86
N GLY A 10 12.23 14.84 2.87
CA GLY A 10 12.92 13.58 2.55
C GLY A 10 12.08 12.29 2.53
N PHE A 11 10.80 12.35 2.90
CA PHE A 11 9.90 11.17 2.92
C PHE A 11 9.12 10.97 1.61
N PHE A 12 9.35 11.84 0.61
CA PHE A 12 8.59 11.87 -0.65
C PHE A 12 8.57 10.52 -1.37
N TYR A 13 9.67 9.77 -1.30
CA TYR A 13 9.78 8.49 -1.97
C TYR A 13 9.06 7.39 -1.20
N GLN A 14 9.16 7.33 0.13
CA GLN A 14 8.40 6.38 0.96
C GLN A 14 6.88 6.56 0.82
N ASP A 15 6.41 7.82 0.73
CA ASP A 15 4.98 8.12 0.51
C ASP A 15 4.47 7.50 -0.80
N ARG A 16 5.27 7.46 -1.86
CA ARG A 16 4.89 6.83 -3.14
C ARG A 16 4.70 5.33 -3.01
N TYR A 17 5.54 4.65 -2.21
CA TYR A 17 5.35 3.23 -1.90
C TYR A 17 4.07 3.00 -1.10
N ALA A 18 3.74 3.90 -0.16
CA ALA A 18 2.47 3.83 0.56
C ALA A 18 1.27 3.88 -0.40
N VAL A 19 1.28 4.82 -1.36
CA VAL A 19 0.24 4.91 -2.41
C VAL A 19 0.18 3.63 -3.24
N TYR A 20 1.32 3.11 -3.71
CA TYR A 20 1.34 1.86 -4.47
C TYR A 20 0.77 0.70 -3.67
N ILE A 21 1.18 0.53 -2.40
CA ILE A 21 0.73 -0.57 -1.54
C ILE A 21 -0.79 -0.50 -1.41
N PHE A 22 -1.32 0.68 -1.09
CA PHE A 22 -2.75 0.88 -1.01
C PHE A 22 -3.47 0.49 -2.30
N LEU A 23 -3.06 1.03 -3.45
CA LEU A 23 -3.72 0.78 -4.74
C LEU A 23 -3.60 -0.68 -5.18
N SER A 24 -2.46 -1.33 -4.90
CA SER A 24 -2.23 -2.74 -5.22
C SER A 24 -3.16 -3.67 -4.44
N HIS A 25 -3.41 -3.36 -3.16
CA HIS A 25 -4.36 -4.12 -2.36
C HIS A 25 -5.81 -3.72 -2.67
N LEU A 26 -6.08 -2.46 -3.00
CA LEU A 26 -7.42 -2.01 -3.40
C LEU A 26 -7.90 -2.76 -4.66
N LEU A 27 -7.03 -2.89 -5.67
CA LEU A 27 -7.34 -3.63 -6.89
C LEU A 27 -7.67 -5.12 -6.63
N LYS A 28 -7.12 -5.69 -5.55
CA LYS A 28 -7.38 -7.06 -5.10
C LYS A 28 -8.59 -7.19 -4.17
N ASN A 29 -9.30 -6.09 -3.89
CA ASN A 29 -10.34 -6.01 -2.84
C ASN A 29 -9.85 -6.52 -1.48
N ASP A 30 -8.68 -6.04 -1.08
CA ASP A 30 -7.92 -6.59 0.06
C ASP A 30 -7.55 -5.51 1.07
N VAL A 31 -8.32 -4.41 1.14
CA VAL A 31 -8.07 -3.30 2.08
C VAL A 31 -9.33 -3.00 2.89
N LYS A 32 -9.18 -3.04 4.21
CA LYS A 32 -10.19 -2.63 5.19
C LYS A 32 -9.76 -1.36 5.93
N GLU A 33 -8.50 -1.28 6.32
CA GLU A 33 -7.93 -0.10 6.98
C GLU A 33 -6.53 0.19 6.43
N PHE A 34 -6.17 1.47 6.36
CA PHE A 34 -4.88 1.90 5.84
C PHE A 34 -4.35 3.10 6.64
N PHE A 35 -3.08 3.03 7.04
CA PHE A 35 -2.42 4.04 7.86
C PHE A 35 -1.00 4.27 7.36
N THR A 36 -0.54 5.51 7.42
CA THR A 36 0.82 5.94 7.08
C THR A 36 1.53 6.47 8.31
N ASP A 37 2.83 6.18 8.41
CA ASP A 37 3.70 6.60 9.53
C ASP A 37 3.04 6.28 10.89
N PHE A 38 2.55 5.03 11.02
CA PHE A 38 1.72 4.62 12.14
C PHE A 38 2.52 4.70 13.45
N PRO A 39 2.09 5.53 14.42
CA PRO A 39 2.91 5.82 15.59
C PRO A 39 3.01 4.61 16.53
N LEU A 40 4.23 4.37 17.04
CA LEU A 40 4.55 3.39 18.07
C LEU A 40 4.99 4.08 19.36
N GLN A 41 5.13 3.31 20.43
CA GLN A 41 5.77 3.78 21.67
C GLN A 41 7.23 4.17 21.42
N GLY A 42 7.73 5.16 22.16
CA GLY A 42 9.15 5.54 22.13
C GLY A 42 9.58 6.36 20.91
N GLN A 43 8.69 7.19 20.35
CA GLN A 43 8.97 8.04 19.16
C GLN A 43 9.36 7.25 17.90
N LYS A 44 8.88 6.01 17.79
CA LYS A 44 9.01 5.17 16.59
C LYS A 44 7.72 5.17 15.79
N SER A 45 7.79 4.74 14.54
CA SER A 45 6.63 4.54 13.69
C SER A 45 6.88 3.38 12.73
N ILE A 46 5.79 2.88 12.14
CA ILE A 46 5.80 1.93 11.03
C ILE A 46 5.40 2.71 9.77
N ASP A 47 6.20 2.63 8.70
CA ASP A 47 5.97 3.44 7.49
C ASP A 47 4.55 3.22 6.91
N VAL A 48 4.09 1.96 6.81
CA VAL A 48 2.74 1.62 6.36
C VAL A 48 2.13 0.50 7.19
N ARG A 49 0.88 0.69 7.63
CA ARG A 49 0.06 -0.35 8.26
C ARG A 49 -1.23 -0.50 7.47
N LEU A 50 -1.53 -1.73 7.05
CA LEU A 50 -2.73 -2.08 6.30
C LEU A 50 -3.42 -3.26 6.98
N ILE A 51 -4.73 -3.18 7.17
CA ILE A 51 -5.54 -4.32 7.60
C ILE A 51 -6.35 -4.77 6.39
N ASP A 52 -6.25 -6.05 6.07
CA ASP A 52 -6.97 -6.61 4.93
C ASP A 52 -8.39 -7.09 5.29
N SER A 53 -9.13 -7.57 4.29
CA SER A 53 -10.51 -8.03 4.46
C SER A 53 -10.63 -9.26 5.38
N GLN A 54 -9.54 -10.01 5.58
CA GLN A 54 -9.45 -11.16 6.48
C GLN A 54 -8.99 -10.78 7.90
N ASN A 55 -8.84 -9.47 8.18
CA ASN A 55 -8.25 -8.94 9.41
C ASN A 55 -6.80 -9.40 9.64
N ILE A 56 -6.08 -9.70 8.57
CA ILE A 56 -4.63 -9.87 8.62
C ILE A 56 -4.00 -8.49 8.51
N GLU A 57 -3.13 -8.18 9.45
CA GLU A 57 -2.42 -6.93 9.49
C GLU A 57 -1.09 -7.04 8.74
N LYS A 58 -0.92 -6.22 7.70
CA LYS A 58 0.28 -6.13 6.89
C LYS A 58 1.00 -4.84 7.27
N VAL A 59 2.22 -4.98 7.80
CA VAL A 59 3.05 -3.84 8.22
C VAL A 59 4.28 -3.78 7.36
N PHE A 60 4.61 -2.60 6.84
CA PHE A 60 5.73 -2.41 5.94
C PHE A 60 6.68 -1.34 6.45
N GLU A 61 7.96 -1.68 6.42
CA GLU A 61 9.06 -0.73 6.48
C GLU A 61 9.58 -0.51 5.05
N VAL A 62 9.67 0.73 4.60
CA VAL A 62 10.12 1.10 3.26
C VAL A 62 11.46 1.81 3.37
N LYS A 63 12.50 1.26 2.74
CA LYS A 63 13.85 1.82 2.77
C LYS A 63 14.31 2.14 1.36
N THR A 64 14.48 3.43 1.09
CA THR A 64 14.66 3.94 -0.28
C THR A 64 16.10 4.37 -0.56
N GLY A 65 16.91 4.51 0.49
CA GLY A 65 18.29 4.98 0.40
C GLY A 65 18.41 6.50 0.38
N GLU A 66 17.30 7.21 0.39
CA GLU A 66 17.24 8.67 0.49
C GLU A 66 17.49 9.19 1.92
N VAL A 67 17.94 8.33 2.83
CA VAL A 67 18.02 8.67 4.25
C VAL A 67 19.34 9.36 4.60
N PHE A 68 19.21 10.40 5.42
CA PHE A 68 20.27 11.19 6.06
C PHE A 68 21.17 10.41 7.05
N LYS A 69 21.09 9.08 7.10
CA LYS A 69 21.91 8.25 8.00
C LYS A 69 23.22 7.84 7.30
N LEU A 70 24.34 7.95 8.00
CA LEU A 70 25.67 7.60 7.50
C LEU A 70 25.89 6.08 7.32
N ASP A 71 25.06 5.24 7.97
CA ASP A 71 25.18 3.78 7.96
C ASP A 71 23.88 3.09 7.53
N LEU A 72 23.89 2.57 6.31
CA LEU A 72 22.78 1.85 5.68
C LEU A 72 22.53 0.47 6.32
N ASN A 73 23.57 -0.22 6.79
CA ASN A 73 23.40 -1.54 7.40
C ASN A 73 22.68 -1.41 8.74
N ALA A 74 23.02 -0.37 9.51
CA ALA A 74 22.29 -0.03 10.73
C ALA A 74 20.81 0.26 10.45
N GLU A 75 20.49 0.94 9.35
CA GLU A 75 19.10 1.23 8.98
C GLU A 75 18.28 -0.02 8.70
N ILE A 76 18.82 -0.96 7.92
CA ILE A 76 18.14 -2.24 7.66
C ILE A 76 18.00 -3.06 8.93
N ARG A 77 19.06 -3.14 9.75
CA ARG A 77 19.03 -3.81 11.04
C ARG A 77 17.92 -3.26 11.93
N ASP A 78 17.83 -1.94 12.04
CA ASP A 78 16.80 -1.25 12.83
C ASP A 78 15.40 -1.59 12.31
N ALA A 79 15.18 -1.55 10.98
CA ALA A 79 13.91 -1.88 10.36
C ALA A 79 13.49 -3.34 10.61
N VAL A 80 14.41 -4.29 10.46
CA VAL A 80 14.18 -5.71 10.75
C VAL A 80 13.82 -5.90 12.22
N MET A 81 14.52 -5.24 13.14
CA MET A 81 14.23 -5.32 14.57
C MET A 81 12.90 -4.66 14.95
N ASP A 82 12.53 -3.56 14.32
CA ASP A 82 11.26 -2.87 14.57
C ASP A 82 10.08 -3.70 14.07
N LEU A 83 10.18 -4.31 12.88
CA LEU A 83 9.20 -5.29 12.39
C LEU A 83 9.10 -6.52 13.31
N TYR A 84 10.23 -7.07 13.75
CA TYR A 84 10.25 -8.21 14.68
C TYR A 84 9.57 -7.85 16.01
N LYS A 85 9.94 -6.73 16.63
CA LYS A 85 9.35 -6.26 17.89
C LYS A 85 7.86 -5.97 17.74
N TYR A 86 7.44 -5.43 16.59
CA TYR A 86 6.04 -5.17 16.31
C TYR A 86 5.22 -6.46 16.20
N GLN A 87 5.77 -7.47 15.53
CA GLN A 87 5.12 -8.76 15.31
C GLN A 87 5.15 -9.65 16.57
N LYS A 88 6.18 -9.52 17.42
CA LYS A 88 6.41 -10.39 18.57
C LYS A 88 5.15 -10.56 19.43
N GLY A 89 4.72 -11.81 19.60
CA GLY A 89 3.58 -12.18 20.44
C GLY A 89 2.21 -11.83 19.85
N LYS A 90 2.14 -11.35 18.61
CA LYS A 90 0.89 -11.06 17.90
C LYS A 90 0.67 -12.08 16.78
N ASN A 91 -0.53 -12.64 16.74
CA ASN A 91 -0.98 -13.49 15.65
C ASN A 91 -1.53 -12.62 14.51
N ASN A 92 -1.54 -13.13 13.29
CA ASN A 92 -2.10 -12.47 12.09
C ASN A 92 -1.39 -11.17 11.65
N ILE A 93 -0.09 -11.05 11.91
CA ILE A 93 0.72 -9.96 11.37
C ILE A 93 1.68 -10.50 10.31
N LEU A 94 1.68 -9.89 9.14
CA LEU A 94 2.61 -10.14 8.05
C LEU A 94 3.56 -8.94 7.93
N PRO A 95 4.78 -9.05 8.46
CA PRO A 95 5.78 -8.00 8.32
C PRO A 95 6.37 -8.00 6.91
N GLY A 96 6.61 -6.82 6.35
CA GLY A 96 7.20 -6.60 5.04
C GLY A 96 8.35 -5.60 5.13
N LEU A 97 9.47 -5.92 4.51
CA LEU A 97 10.56 -4.98 4.28
C LEU A 97 10.66 -4.73 2.78
N ILE A 98 10.42 -3.49 2.39
CA ILE A 98 10.50 -3.02 1.01
C ILE A 98 11.76 -2.19 0.87
N VAL A 99 12.58 -2.51 -0.13
CA VAL A 99 13.82 -1.77 -0.41
C VAL A 99 13.87 -1.32 -1.86
N SER A 100 14.46 -0.15 -2.13
CA SER A 100 14.72 0.29 -3.50
C SER A 100 15.84 -0.54 -4.15
N ARG A 101 15.83 -0.70 -5.49
CA ARG A 101 16.86 -1.45 -6.22
C ARG A 101 18.28 -0.96 -5.96
N GLY A 102 18.48 0.35 -5.81
CA GLY A 102 19.80 0.91 -5.50
C GLY A 102 20.37 0.44 -4.15
N LEU A 103 19.50 0.02 -3.22
CA LEU A 103 19.91 -0.50 -1.92
C LEU A 103 20.12 -2.01 -1.90
N LYS A 104 19.37 -2.79 -2.69
CA LYS A 104 19.44 -4.26 -2.64
C LYS A 104 20.86 -4.82 -2.77
N PRO A 105 21.72 -4.40 -3.72
CA PRO A 105 23.09 -4.89 -3.80
C PRO A 105 23.91 -4.63 -2.52
N ARG A 106 23.63 -3.51 -1.84
CA ARG A 106 24.34 -3.06 -0.63
C ARG A 106 23.90 -3.82 0.61
N ILE A 107 22.69 -4.38 0.60
CA ILE A 107 22.11 -5.15 1.72
C ILE A 107 21.94 -6.63 1.37
N SER A 108 22.55 -7.07 0.26
CA SER A 108 22.42 -8.41 -0.31
C SER A 108 22.71 -9.51 0.70
N THR A 109 23.73 -9.32 1.55
CA THR A 109 24.03 -10.26 2.64
C THR A 109 22.82 -10.45 3.56
N TYR A 110 22.17 -9.37 4.00
CA TYR A 110 20.98 -9.45 4.87
C TYR A 110 19.84 -10.21 4.18
N TRP A 111 19.61 -9.89 2.91
CA TRP A 111 18.61 -10.52 2.06
C TRP A 111 18.83 -12.03 1.92
N ASP A 112 20.07 -12.42 1.58
CA ASP A 112 20.47 -13.80 1.37
C ASP A 112 20.37 -14.63 2.66
N LYS A 113 20.68 -14.03 3.81
CA LYS A 113 20.57 -14.74 5.10
C LYS A 113 19.11 -15.01 5.45
N ILE A 114 18.22 -14.05 5.24
CA ILE A 114 16.78 -14.26 5.45
C ILE A 114 16.24 -15.29 4.45
N LYS A 115 16.60 -15.20 3.15
CA LYS A 115 16.19 -16.18 2.13
C LYS A 115 16.72 -17.59 2.42
N GLY A 116 17.96 -17.69 2.91
CA GLY A 116 18.57 -18.93 3.36
C GLY A 116 17.85 -19.56 4.57
N ILE A 117 17.11 -18.79 5.36
CA ILE A 117 16.20 -19.33 6.38
C ILE A 117 14.87 -19.75 5.76
N GLN A 118 14.31 -18.90 4.89
CA GLN A 118 13.02 -19.13 4.22
C GLN A 118 13.00 -20.41 3.39
N GLY A 119 14.12 -20.82 2.80
CA GLY A 119 14.24 -22.06 2.02
C GLY A 119 14.09 -23.36 2.83
N TYR A 120 14.14 -23.30 4.17
CA TYR A 120 14.20 -24.49 5.02
C TYR A 120 12.96 -24.64 5.91
N LYS A 121 12.65 -25.90 6.25
CA LYS A 121 11.52 -26.26 7.14
C LYS A 121 11.89 -26.25 8.63
N ARG A 122 13.18 -26.37 8.94
CA ARG A 122 13.70 -26.49 10.31
C ARG A 122 15.06 -25.82 10.42
N ILE A 123 15.48 -25.51 11.64
CA ILE A 123 16.78 -24.94 11.95
C ILE A 123 17.85 -26.03 11.80
N ALA A 124 18.46 -26.11 10.61
CA ALA A 124 19.54 -27.03 10.30
C ALA A 124 20.35 -26.54 9.10
N GLY A 125 21.62 -26.96 9.01
CA GLY A 125 22.49 -26.65 7.88
C GLY A 125 22.60 -25.15 7.61
N GLU A 126 22.32 -24.75 6.37
CA GLU A 126 22.37 -23.34 5.94
C GLU A 126 21.44 -22.43 6.75
N ALA A 127 20.24 -22.90 7.12
CA ALA A 127 19.32 -22.09 7.91
C ALA A 127 19.90 -21.75 9.29
N LYS A 128 20.64 -22.68 9.92
CA LYS A 128 21.32 -22.42 11.20
C LYS A 128 22.46 -21.42 11.03
N ASN A 129 23.29 -21.60 9.99
CA ASN A 129 24.38 -20.67 9.68
C ASN A 129 23.87 -19.24 9.42
N SER A 130 22.76 -19.11 8.68
CA SER A 130 22.14 -17.81 8.40
C SER A 130 21.52 -17.18 9.64
N LEU A 131 20.90 -17.99 10.49
CA LEU A 131 20.34 -17.55 11.77
C LEU A 131 21.44 -17.05 12.72
N ASP A 132 22.56 -17.77 12.83
CA ASP A 132 23.69 -17.39 13.67
C ASP A 132 24.31 -16.07 13.21
N TRP A 133 24.40 -15.87 11.89
CA TRP A 133 24.84 -14.60 11.32
C TRP A 133 23.87 -13.46 11.68
N LEU A 134 22.57 -13.63 11.46
CA LEU A 134 21.56 -12.60 11.75
C LEU A 134 21.55 -12.25 13.24
N LYS A 135 21.62 -13.24 14.14
CA LYS A 135 21.70 -12.99 15.59
C LYS A 135 22.90 -12.14 15.96
N LYS A 136 24.07 -12.45 15.39
CA LYS A 136 25.29 -11.69 15.64
C LYS A 136 25.16 -10.25 15.16
N ASP A 137 24.56 -10.03 14.00
CA ASP A 137 24.43 -8.69 13.41
C ASP A 137 23.35 -7.83 14.11
N LEU A 138 22.20 -8.43 14.41
CA LEU A 138 21.11 -7.79 15.16
C LEU A 138 21.54 -7.41 16.58
N ASN A 139 22.52 -8.13 17.14
CA ASN A 139 23.16 -7.84 18.43
C ASN A 139 22.16 -7.68 19.60
N ASP A 140 21.09 -8.48 19.60
CA ASP A 140 20.09 -8.53 20.66
C ASP A 140 20.12 -9.91 21.33
N SER A 141 20.61 -9.94 22.58
CA SER A 141 20.80 -11.16 23.35
C SER A 141 19.47 -11.82 23.79
N SER A 142 18.34 -11.12 23.66
CA SER A 142 17.03 -11.65 24.01
C SER A 142 16.40 -12.51 22.90
N LEU A 143 16.96 -12.48 21.68
CA LEU A 143 16.45 -13.25 20.55
C LEU A 143 16.73 -14.73 20.69
N THR A 144 15.68 -15.56 20.74
CA THR A 144 15.86 -17.01 20.62
C THR A 144 15.98 -17.42 19.15
N ASP A 145 16.61 -18.57 18.90
CA ASP A 145 16.75 -19.13 17.55
C ASP A 145 15.37 -19.37 16.91
N LYS A 146 14.43 -19.88 17.71
CA LYS A 146 13.08 -20.20 17.26
C LYS A 146 12.30 -18.94 16.87
N GLU A 147 12.31 -17.91 17.72
CA GLU A 147 11.61 -16.65 17.43
C GLU A 147 12.11 -16.01 16.13
N LEU A 148 13.44 -15.91 15.97
CA LEU A 148 14.02 -15.29 14.78
C LEU A 148 13.82 -16.15 13.52
N PHE A 149 13.83 -17.48 13.65
CA PHE A 149 13.48 -18.38 12.55
C PHE A 149 12.02 -18.18 12.12
N ASP A 150 11.07 -18.26 13.07
CA ASP A 150 9.63 -18.12 12.80
C ASP A 150 9.31 -16.74 12.20
N PHE A 151 9.93 -15.67 12.70
CA PHE A 151 9.82 -14.33 12.12
C PHE A 151 10.37 -14.27 10.69
N SER A 152 11.57 -14.81 10.45
CA SER A 152 12.18 -14.81 9.12
C SER A 152 11.35 -15.60 8.10
N LYS A 153 10.60 -16.62 8.54
CA LYS A 153 9.69 -17.40 7.69
C LYS A 153 8.50 -16.58 7.18
N ILE A 154 8.02 -15.61 7.96
CA ILE A 154 6.85 -14.79 7.63
C ILE A 154 7.20 -13.40 7.09
N LEU A 155 8.44 -12.95 7.29
CA LEU A 155 8.93 -11.68 6.77
C LEU A 155 8.88 -11.67 5.24
N ASN A 156 8.00 -10.86 4.68
CA ASN A 156 7.98 -10.62 3.25
C ASN A 156 9.15 -9.70 2.88
N LEU A 157 10.04 -10.21 2.03
CA LEU A 157 11.11 -9.42 1.47
C LEU A 157 10.71 -9.09 0.05
N ASP A 158 10.36 -7.82 -0.18
CA ASP A 158 9.93 -7.34 -1.47
C ASP A 158 10.92 -6.33 -2.02
N ASP A 159 11.40 -6.61 -3.21
CA ASP A 159 12.21 -5.70 -3.99
C ASP A 159 11.32 -5.28 -5.14
N PHE A 160 10.77 -4.10 -4.96
CA PHE A 160 9.68 -3.56 -5.76
C PHE A 160 10.03 -3.48 -7.24
N ASP A 161 11.31 -3.57 -7.60
CA ASP A 161 11.79 -3.44 -8.97
C ASP A 161 11.89 -4.79 -9.71
N ASN A 162 11.64 -5.95 -9.08
CA ASN A 162 11.66 -7.25 -9.79
C ASN A 162 10.46 -7.45 -10.74
N ASP A 163 9.35 -6.74 -10.54
CA ASP A 163 8.19 -6.73 -11.45
C ASP A 163 8.35 -5.71 -12.61
N ILE A 164 9.50 -5.03 -12.71
CA ILE A 164 9.78 -3.97 -13.69
C ILE A 164 10.63 -4.54 -14.81
N LYS A 165 10.12 -4.52 -16.04
CA LYS A 165 10.94 -4.81 -17.22
C LYS A 165 12.01 -3.74 -17.33
N ASN A 166 13.26 -4.15 -17.07
CA ASN A 166 14.51 -3.42 -17.22
C ASN A 166 14.46 -2.32 -18.30
N ASN A 167 14.42 -1.05 -17.88
CA ASN A 167 15.00 0.05 -18.64
C ASN A 167 16.05 0.71 -17.73
N GLU A 168 17.33 0.52 -18.07
CA GLU A 168 18.48 0.81 -17.21
C GLU A 168 18.87 2.31 -17.10
N HIS A 169 17.97 3.25 -17.39
CA HIS A 169 18.38 4.66 -17.58
C HIS A 169 17.54 5.76 -16.93
N ASP A 170 16.51 5.45 -16.13
CA ASP A 170 15.82 6.50 -15.37
C ASP A 170 16.21 6.50 -13.89
N GLU A 171 16.94 7.52 -13.47
CA GLU A 171 17.11 7.92 -12.06
C GLU A 171 15.80 8.49 -11.45
N HIS A 172 14.71 8.49 -12.23
CA HIS A 172 13.38 8.90 -11.82
C HIS A 172 12.57 7.71 -11.32
N CYS A 173 12.18 7.77 -10.04
CA CYS A 173 11.32 6.82 -9.33
C CYS A 173 10.28 6.07 -10.20
N ASP A 174 10.57 4.83 -10.57
CA ASP A 174 9.66 3.94 -11.31
C ASP A 174 8.33 3.65 -10.56
N ALA A 175 8.24 3.98 -9.26
CA ALA A 175 7.01 3.87 -8.48
C ALA A 175 5.90 4.81 -8.99
N ASP A 176 6.24 5.99 -9.53
CA ASP A 176 5.24 6.88 -10.16
C ASP A 176 4.56 6.18 -11.35
N GLY A 177 5.35 5.50 -12.20
CA GLY A 177 4.85 4.76 -13.35
C GLY A 177 3.91 3.63 -12.94
N LYS A 178 4.30 2.83 -11.94
CA LYS A 178 3.45 1.76 -11.39
C LYS A 178 2.17 2.28 -10.75
N VAL A 179 2.24 3.39 -10.02
CA VAL A 179 1.04 4.00 -9.43
C VAL A 179 0.10 4.48 -10.53
N ILE A 180 0.63 5.08 -11.60
CA ILE A 180 -0.16 5.48 -12.77
C ILE A 180 -0.80 4.25 -13.44
N ASP A 181 -0.05 3.15 -13.61
CA ASP A 181 -0.57 1.90 -14.16
C ASP A 181 -1.68 1.31 -13.28
N LEU A 182 -1.51 1.30 -11.95
CA LEU A 182 -2.55 0.85 -11.02
C LEU A 182 -3.80 1.72 -11.09
N ILE A 183 -3.65 3.05 -11.16
CA ILE A 183 -4.80 3.95 -11.36
C ILE A 183 -5.51 3.63 -12.68
N ARG A 184 -4.76 3.40 -13.76
CA ARG A 184 -5.34 2.97 -15.04
C ARG A 184 -6.09 1.66 -14.90
N ASP A 185 -5.53 0.67 -14.23
CA ASP A 185 -6.15 -0.65 -14.08
C ASP A 185 -7.41 -0.59 -13.21
N ILE A 186 -7.41 0.24 -12.16
CA ILE A 186 -8.61 0.56 -11.37
C ILE A 186 -9.67 1.21 -12.27
N GLY A 187 -9.30 2.21 -13.08
CA GLY A 187 -10.21 2.84 -14.03
C GLY A 187 -10.82 1.85 -15.02
N ASN A 188 -9.98 1.00 -15.62
CA ASN A 188 -10.41 -0.05 -16.53
C ASN A 188 -11.38 -1.03 -15.85
N SER A 189 -11.15 -1.37 -14.58
CA SER A 189 -12.05 -2.25 -13.83
C SER A 189 -13.48 -1.66 -13.78
N ILE A 190 -13.62 -0.35 -13.55
CA ILE A 190 -14.91 0.34 -13.53
C ILE A 190 -15.38 0.85 -14.90
N GLY A 191 -14.67 0.55 -15.99
CA GLY A 191 -15.05 0.94 -17.35
C GLY A 191 -14.74 2.40 -17.71
N VAL A 192 -13.77 3.03 -17.05
CA VAL A 192 -13.36 4.43 -17.26
C VAL A 192 -11.93 4.49 -17.78
N ASN A 193 -11.72 5.18 -18.92
CA ASN A 193 -10.37 5.42 -19.43
C ASN A 193 -9.66 6.51 -18.59
N ALA A 194 -8.56 6.14 -17.93
CA ALA A 194 -7.79 7.05 -17.08
C ALA A 194 -6.71 7.88 -17.81
N MET A 195 -6.42 7.60 -19.09
CA MET A 195 -5.14 8.01 -19.71
C MET A 195 -5.16 9.31 -20.56
N GLU A 196 -6.26 10.07 -20.64
CA GLU A 196 -6.25 11.30 -21.46
C GLU A 196 -5.51 12.45 -20.77
N ALA A 197 -4.86 13.28 -21.60
CA ALA A 197 -3.96 14.34 -21.15
C ALA A 197 -4.62 15.44 -20.31
N GLU A 198 -5.90 15.75 -20.54
CA GLU A 198 -6.59 16.85 -19.83
C GLU A 198 -6.82 16.55 -18.34
N TYR A 199 -6.92 15.27 -17.97
CA TYR A 199 -7.14 14.87 -16.58
C TYR A 199 -6.32 13.61 -16.26
N HIS A 200 -5.01 13.79 -16.23
CA HIS A 200 -4.01 12.73 -16.12
C HIS A 200 -4.01 12.04 -14.74
N PRO A 201 -3.69 10.72 -14.63
CA PRO A 201 -3.67 9.96 -13.37
C PRO A 201 -2.76 10.53 -12.28
N ARG A 202 -1.77 11.33 -12.69
CA ARG A 202 -0.86 12.04 -11.79
C ARG A 202 -1.59 13.01 -10.85
N ILE A 203 -2.77 13.50 -11.23
CA ILE A 203 -3.64 14.32 -10.37
C ILE A 203 -4.07 13.48 -9.15
N LEU A 204 -4.70 12.33 -9.40
CA LEU A 204 -5.14 11.43 -8.33
C LEU A 204 -3.96 10.96 -7.46
N MET A 205 -2.82 10.60 -8.07
CA MET A 205 -1.62 10.24 -7.31
C MET A 205 -1.22 11.35 -6.32
N ASN A 206 -1.21 12.61 -6.76
CA ASN A 206 -0.85 13.73 -5.89
C ASN A 206 -1.88 13.98 -4.79
N ASP A 207 -3.18 13.80 -5.07
CA ASP A 207 -4.23 13.92 -4.07
C ASP A 207 -4.09 12.85 -2.97
N ILE A 208 -3.80 11.60 -3.35
CA ILE A 208 -3.55 10.53 -2.39
C ILE A 208 -2.25 10.79 -1.60
N LEU A 209 -1.18 11.23 -2.26
CA LEU A 209 0.07 11.61 -1.58
C LEU A 209 -0.15 12.73 -0.56
N PHE A 210 -0.99 13.71 -0.89
CA PHE A 210 -1.37 14.77 0.03
C PHE A 210 -2.08 14.21 1.27
N LEU A 211 -3.07 13.33 1.08
CA LEU A 211 -3.76 12.65 2.19
C LEU A 211 -2.79 11.84 3.06
N CYS A 212 -1.90 11.04 2.45
CA CYS A 212 -0.90 10.26 3.18
C CYS A 212 -0.03 11.14 4.08
N ARG A 213 0.31 12.35 3.64
CA ARG A 213 1.13 13.31 4.41
C ARG A 213 0.37 14.05 5.46
N GLU A 214 -0.84 14.50 5.14
CA GLU A 214 -1.70 15.24 6.06
C GLU A 214 -1.97 14.43 7.33
N TYR A 215 -2.15 13.12 7.18
CA TYR A 215 -2.50 12.20 8.27
C TYR A 215 -1.35 11.33 8.77
N ALA A 216 -0.12 11.50 8.26
CA ALA A 216 1.06 10.78 8.74
C ALA A 216 1.26 11.00 10.25
N GLY A 217 1.54 9.92 11.01
CA GLY A 217 1.78 10.01 12.45
C GLY A 217 0.52 10.19 13.30
N THR A 218 -0.66 10.32 12.71
CA THR A 218 -1.90 10.61 13.44
C THR A 218 -2.69 9.37 13.85
N ALA A 219 -2.33 8.18 13.33
CA ALA A 219 -3.10 6.95 13.43
C ALA A 219 -4.55 7.05 12.86
N THR A 220 -4.78 7.98 11.94
CA THR A 220 -6.07 8.10 11.22
C THR A 220 -6.15 7.04 10.13
N ASN A 221 -7.26 6.31 10.06
CA ASN A 221 -7.53 5.38 8.96
C ASN A 221 -7.88 6.16 7.69
N LEU A 222 -7.04 6.05 6.67
CA LEU A 222 -7.13 6.80 5.41
C LEU A 222 -8.00 6.12 4.35
N TYR A 223 -8.48 4.89 4.57
CA TYR A 223 -9.17 4.10 3.56
C TYR A 223 -10.34 4.86 2.89
N ALA A 224 -11.22 5.46 3.71
CA ALA A 224 -12.38 6.19 3.21
C ALA A 224 -11.99 7.45 2.44
N ASN A 225 -11.05 8.25 2.97
CA ASN A 225 -10.58 9.48 2.33
C ASN A 225 -9.97 9.21 0.96
N ILE A 226 -9.14 8.17 0.85
CA ILE A 226 -8.51 7.79 -0.41
C ILE A 226 -9.56 7.26 -1.39
N LEU A 227 -10.52 6.43 -0.93
CA LEU A 227 -11.58 5.93 -1.79
C LEU A 227 -12.47 7.06 -2.34
N ASP A 228 -12.77 8.08 -1.52
CA ASP A 228 -13.49 9.27 -1.96
C ASP A 228 -12.70 10.07 -3.02
N ALA A 229 -11.38 10.23 -2.85
CA ALA A 229 -10.52 10.87 -3.84
C ALA A 229 -10.50 10.11 -5.17
N ILE A 230 -10.35 8.78 -5.12
CA ILE A 230 -10.40 7.89 -6.30
C ILE A 230 -11.76 8.02 -7.02
N THR A 231 -12.84 7.99 -6.25
CA THR A 231 -14.21 8.13 -6.77
C THR A 231 -14.39 9.48 -7.47
N ALA A 232 -14.01 10.57 -6.81
CA ALA A 232 -14.15 11.91 -7.36
C ALA A 232 -13.31 12.09 -8.65
N TYR A 233 -12.10 11.52 -8.69
CA TYR A 233 -11.25 11.53 -9.87
C TYR A 233 -11.95 10.85 -11.06
N PHE A 234 -12.43 9.62 -10.90
CA PHE A 234 -13.10 8.91 -12.01
C PHE A 234 -14.45 9.51 -12.39
N ALA A 235 -15.20 10.06 -11.43
CA ALA A 235 -16.42 10.81 -11.73
C ALA A 235 -16.11 12.04 -12.59
N ARG A 236 -15.01 12.74 -12.28
CA ARG A 236 -14.55 13.88 -13.08
C ARG A 236 -14.07 13.47 -14.46
N ARG A 237 -13.39 12.33 -14.59
CA ARG A 237 -13.02 11.75 -15.91
C ARG A 237 -14.26 11.53 -16.77
N ILE A 238 -15.27 10.83 -16.24
CA ILE A 238 -16.52 10.58 -16.96
C ILE A 238 -17.23 11.88 -17.34
N PHE A 239 -17.29 12.83 -16.41
CA PHE A 239 -17.93 14.13 -16.63
C PHE A 239 -17.25 14.94 -17.76
N LEU A 240 -15.94 14.80 -17.95
CA LEU A 240 -15.19 15.51 -18.99
C LEU A 240 -15.19 14.76 -20.34
N ASP A 241 -15.12 13.44 -20.33
CA ASP A 241 -15.14 12.59 -21.54
C ASP A 241 -16.53 12.61 -22.21
N LYS A 242 -17.59 12.53 -21.41
CA LYS A 242 -18.92 12.79 -21.91
C LYS A 242 -19.02 14.30 -22.20
N ARG A 243 -19.35 14.70 -23.43
CA ARG A 243 -19.84 16.06 -23.76
C ARG A 243 -21.20 16.32 -23.10
N PHE A 244 -21.31 16.14 -21.79
CA PHE A 244 -22.52 16.39 -21.03
C PHE A 244 -22.76 17.89 -21.00
N VAL A 245 -23.57 18.34 -21.94
CA VAL A 245 -24.44 19.49 -21.75
C VAL A 245 -25.76 18.87 -21.29
N PRO A 246 -26.07 18.84 -19.98
CA PRO A 246 -27.36 18.33 -19.55
C PRO A 246 -28.43 19.30 -20.08
N ASP A 247 -29.36 18.78 -20.89
CA ASP A 247 -30.61 19.49 -21.14
C ASP A 247 -31.39 19.51 -19.81
N GLY A 248 -31.31 20.64 -19.09
CA GLY A 248 -32.20 20.96 -17.97
C GLY A 248 -31.68 20.71 -16.55
N ASN A 249 -30.63 19.90 -16.34
CA ASN A 249 -30.02 19.74 -15.00
C ASN A 249 -28.86 20.71 -14.80
N ASN A 250 -28.72 21.29 -13.61
CA ASN A 250 -27.54 22.08 -13.29
C ASN A 250 -26.29 21.19 -13.26
N ARG A 251 -25.12 21.78 -13.55
CA ARG A 251 -23.85 21.05 -13.68
C ARG A 251 -23.50 20.24 -12.42
N ASP A 252 -23.93 20.72 -11.26
CA ASP A 252 -23.63 20.10 -9.96
C ASP A 252 -24.44 18.82 -9.74
N GLU A 253 -25.71 18.80 -10.13
CA GLU A 253 -26.58 17.62 -10.09
C GLU A 253 -26.03 16.50 -11.00
N ALA A 254 -25.64 16.85 -12.23
CA ALA A 254 -25.05 15.88 -13.15
C ALA A 254 -23.73 15.28 -12.60
N PHE A 255 -22.90 16.09 -11.93
CA PHE A 255 -21.68 15.59 -11.32
C PHE A 255 -21.96 14.68 -10.11
N ARG A 256 -22.99 14.99 -9.30
CA ARG A 256 -23.42 14.14 -8.18
C ARG A 256 -23.92 12.79 -8.67
N GLU A 257 -24.75 12.75 -9.71
CA GLU A 257 -25.25 11.51 -10.29
C GLU A 257 -24.11 10.62 -10.78
N ILE A 258 -23.15 11.17 -11.53
CA ILE A 258 -21.97 10.43 -12.00
C ILE A 258 -21.11 9.94 -10.82
N THR A 259 -20.97 10.77 -9.78
CA THR A 259 -20.24 10.36 -8.57
C THR A 259 -20.91 9.15 -7.91
N ASP A 260 -22.23 9.14 -7.81
CA ASP A 260 -23.00 8.02 -7.26
C ASP A 260 -22.91 6.77 -8.15
N GLU A 261 -22.91 6.91 -9.48
CA GLU A 261 -22.64 5.83 -10.43
C GLU A 261 -21.27 5.19 -10.18
N VAL A 262 -20.21 6.00 -10.09
CA VAL A 262 -18.84 5.52 -9.84
C VAL A 262 -18.73 4.84 -8.48
N LYS A 263 -19.35 5.41 -7.42
CA LYS A 263 -19.41 4.76 -6.10
C LYS A 263 -20.06 3.39 -6.17
N ASN A 264 -21.16 3.27 -6.90
CA ASN A 264 -21.87 2.00 -7.05
C ASN A 264 -21.05 0.98 -7.86
N GLU A 265 -20.37 1.40 -8.93
CA GLU A 265 -19.46 0.54 -9.68
C GLU A 265 -18.30 0.06 -8.81
N PHE A 266 -17.70 0.92 -7.98
CA PHE A 266 -16.69 0.52 -7.01
C PHE A 266 -17.23 -0.49 -5.99
N ARG A 267 -18.44 -0.28 -5.47
CA ARG A 267 -19.09 -1.24 -4.56
C ARG A 267 -19.30 -2.61 -5.22
N ILE A 268 -19.78 -2.64 -6.46
CA ILE A 268 -20.07 -3.87 -7.20
C ILE A 268 -18.78 -4.61 -7.57
N LYS A 269 -17.82 -3.89 -8.17
CA LYS A 269 -16.66 -4.51 -8.81
C LYS A 269 -15.48 -4.72 -7.89
N LEU A 270 -15.27 -3.81 -6.93
CA LEU A 270 -14.29 -4.02 -5.87
C LEU A 270 -14.91 -4.71 -4.66
N GLY A 271 -16.12 -5.29 -4.75
CA GLY A 271 -16.70 -6.10 -3.66
C GLY A 271 -16.72 -5.42 -2.29
N ILE A 272 -16.84 -4.08 -2.25
CA ILE A 272 -16.92 -3.27 -1.04
C ILE A 272 -18.34 -3.43 -0.46
N LEU A 273 -18.64 -4.62 0.04
CA LEU A 273 -19.85 -4.89 0.79
C LEU A 273 -19.61 -4.48 2.24
N THR A 274 -20.25 -3.38 2.63
CA THR A 274 -20.75 -3.29 4.00
C THR A 274 -22.00 -4.18 4.06
N ASP A 275 -22.10 -5.00 5.12
CA ASP A 275 -23.11 -6.06 5.31
C ASP A 275 -24.59 -5.60 5.16
N THR A 276 -24.85 -4.31 5.01
CA THR A 276 -26.20 -3.74 4.85
C THR A 276 -26.71 -3.70 3.41
N GLN A 277 -25.87 -3.87 2.37
CA GLN A 277 -26.31 -3.68 0.97
C GLN A 277 -26.44 -4.95 0.12
N THR A 278 -25.98 -6.12 0.58
CA THR A 278 -26.25 -7.41 -0.09
C THR A 278 -27.77 -7.67 -0.18
N GLN A 279 -28.56 -7.12 0.75
CA GLN A 279 -30.03 -7.17 0.68
C GLN A 279 -30.63 -6.23 -0.38
N LEU A 280 -30.01 -5.08 -0.65
CA LEU A 280 -30.49 -4.13 -1.66
C LEU A 280 -30.10 -4.57 -3.08
N ALA A 281 -28.90 -5.12 -3.28
CA ALA A 281 -28.47 -5.65 -4.58
C ALA A 281 -29.34 -6.83 -5.05
N ASN A 282 -29.75 -7.71 -4.13
CA ASN A 282 -30.67 -8.80 -4.43
C ASN A 282 -32.08 -8.29 -4.79
N ASN A 283 -32.58 -7.27 -4.10
CA ASN A 283 -33.88 -6.66 -4.40
C ASN A 283 -33.93 -5.93 -5.75
N VAL A 284 -32.82 -5.32 -6.20
CA VAL A 284 -32.75 -4.67 -7.52
C VAL A 284 -32.68 -5.70 -8.66
N SER A 285 -32.05 -6.86 -8.42
CA SER A 285 -32.00 -7.95 -9.42
C SER A 285 -33.35 -8.61 -9.66
N GLU A 286 -34.19 -8.73 -8.62
CA GLU A 286 -35.55 -9.29 -8.74
C GLU A 286 -36.54 -8.30 -9.37
N GLY A 287 -36.31 -6.99 -9.23
CA GLY A 287 -37.13 -5.93 -9.82
C GLY A 287 -36.96 -5.71 -11.33
N ARG A 288 -35.94 -6.28 -11.97
CA ARG A 288 -35.65 -6.14 -13.42
C ARG A 288 -36.12 -7.31 -14.28
N LYS A 289 -37.11 -8.10 -13.85
CA LYS A 289 -37.94 -8.87 -14.79
C LYS A 289 -38.88 -7.92 -15.53
N ILE A 290 -38.34 -7.24 -16.54
CA ILE A 290 -39.10 -6.44 -17.49
C ILE A 290 -40.14 -7.36 -18.15
N LYS A 291 -41.42 -7.03 -17.95
CA LYS A 291 -42.54 -7.57 -18.71
C LYS A 291 -42.25 -7.40 -20.20
N LYS A 292 -42.22 -8.52 -20.94
CA LYS A 292 -42.50 -8.50 -22.37
C LYS A 292 -43.92 -7.97 -22.55
N LEU A 293 -44.04 -6.78 -23.13
CA LEU A 293 -45.20 -6.35 -23.92
C LEU A 293 -44.73 -6.29 -25.37
#